data_AF-A0A1C7NE49-F1
#
_entry.id   AF-A0A1C7NE49-F1
#
_cell.length_a   1.000
_cell.length_b   1.000
_cell.length_c   1.000
_cell.angle_alpha   90.00
_cell.angle_beta   90.00
_cell.angle_gamma   90.00
#
_symmetry.space_group_name_H-M   'P 1'
#
loop_
_entity.id
_entity.type
_entity.pdbx_description
1 polymer ?
#
loop_
_entity_poly.entity_id
_entity_poly.type
_entity_poly.pdbx_seq_one_letter_code
_entity_poly.pdbx_strand_id
1 'polypeptide(L)'
;MQQQEVFKSPSNTTLSLQQVNNTQNLDQLENDYYLIVKNVTESTIHEIMESALETFETIHQLQLSGRDDCRTSANDFKQTLKKQLSQSSKELLAAVRPSLEQVQNKNLNQDELNQHMSHQLGVTVLNPAETAHRIIAEVYVHHNKGTQSTVWKIFRMLVDKQWTDMLQHEANESSALQAWLSSWLTDIEVVMKVEFDNRLH
;
A
#
# COMPACT_ATOMS: atom_id res chain seq x y z
N MET A 1 20.34 -42.60 54.90
CA MET A 1 21.56 -42.23 54.15
C MET A 1 21.24 -42.33 52.66
N GLN A 2 20.87 -41.21 52.04
CA GLN A 2 20.69 -41.06 50.59
C GLN A 2 21.45 -39.79 50.20
N GLN A 3 22.34 -39.90 49.21
CA GLN A 3 23.20 -38.84 48.72
C GLN A 3 22.37 -37.87 47.86
N GLN A 4 22.45 -36.58 48.15
CA GLN A 4 21.94 -35.50 47.31
C GLN A 4 22.99 -35.19 46.24
N GLU A 5 22.65 -35.42 44.97
CA GLU A 5 23.38 -34.85 43.84
C GLU A 5 23.01 -33.36 43.68
N VAL A 6 24.03 -32.51 43.78
CA VAL A 6 23.94 -31.08 43.51
C VAL A 6 23.94 -30.87 42.00
N PHE A 7 22.76 -30.64 41.42
CA PHE A 7 22.63 -30.20 40.04
C PHE A 7 23.13 -28.74 39.93
N LYS A 8 24.31 -28.57 39.32
CA LYS A 8 24.82 -27.26 38.89
C LYS A 8 24.05 -26.82 37.65
N SER A 9 23.19 -25.81 37.77
CA SER A 9 22.70 -25.08 36.60
C SER A 9 23.86 -24.34 35.93
N PRO A 10 24.08 -24.52 34.62
CA PRO A 10 24.97 -23.65 33.87
C PRO A 10 24.32 -22.27 33.78
N SER A 11 25.11 -21.26 34.12
CA SER A 11 24.82 -19.85 33.99
C SER A 11 24.23 -19.53 32.62
N ASN A 12 22.99 -19.05 32.57
CA ASN A 12 22.46 -18.38 31.40
C ASN A 12 23.24 -17.07 31.25
N THR A 13 24.29 -17.15 30.44
CA THR A 13 25.03 -16.04 29.89
C THR A 13 24.03 -15.02 29.37
N THR A 14 23.94 -13.89 30.06
CA THR A 14 23.34 -12.67 29.57
C THR A 14 23.98 -12.38 28.21
N LEU A 15 23.24 -12.63 27.13
CA LEU A 15 23.62 -12.26 25.78
C LEU A 15 23.80 -10.74 25.78
N SER A 16 25.06 -10.34 25.81
CA SER A 16 25.47 -8.95 25.71
C SER A 16 24.84 -8.36 24.45
N LEU A 17 24.13 -7.23 24.59
CA LEU A 17 23.90 -6.26 23.54
C LEU A 17 25.22 -6.00 22.82
N GLN A 18 25.45 -6.73 21.73
CA GLN A 18 26.52 -6.43 20.81
C GLN A 18 26.14 -5.12 20.16
N GLN A 19 26.84 -4.07 20.57
CA GLN A 19 27.01 -2.85 19.80
C GLN A 19 27.26 -3.27 18.35
N VAL A 20 26.28 -3.01 17.49
CA VAL A 20 26.36 -3.23 16.05
C VAL A 20 27.57 -2.44 15.59
N ASN A 21 28.64 -3.14 15.22
CA ASN A 21 29.86 -2.54 14.71
C ASN A 21 29.49 -1.72 13.47
N ASN A 22 29.64 -0.40 13.63
CA ASN A 22 29.50 0.62 12.61
C ASN A 22 30.46 0.38 11.43
N THR A 23 30.01 -0.39 10.45
CA THR A 23 30.31 -0.28 9.00
C THR A 23 29.45 -1.29 8.24
N GLN A 24 28.13 -1.28 8.45
CA GLN A 24 27.25 -1.87 7.42
C GLN A 24 27.49 -1.08 6.13
N ASN A 25 27.94 -1.78 5.09
CA ASN A 25 28.08 -1.20 3.76
C ASN A 25 26.68 -0.75 3.32
N LEU A 26 26.51 0.56 3.06
CA LEU A 26 25.25 1.15 2.62
C LEU A 26 24.70 0.42 1.39
N ASP A 27 25.56 -0.07 0.50
CA ASP A 27 25.16 -0.81 -0.69
C ASP A 27 24.52 -2.18 -0.34
N GLN A 28 25.03 -2.86 0.69
CA GLN A 28 24.43 -4.12 1.16
C GLN A 28 23.07 -3.86 1.82
N LEU A 29 23.00 -2.79 2.64
CA LEU A 29 21.77 -2.37 3.30
C LEU A 29 20.70 -2.00 2.28
N GLU A 30 21.06 -1.21 1.27
CA GLU A 30 20.19 -0.86 0.15
C GLU A 30 19.67 -2.11 -0.57
N ASN A 31 20.55 -3.05 -0.91
CA ASN A 31 20.15 -4.26 -1.60
C ASN A 31 19.15 -5.10 -0.78
N ASP A 32 19.35 -5.23 0.53
CA ASP A 32 18.44 -5.98 1.40
C ASP A 32 17.05 -5.33 1.45
N TYR A 33 16.99 -4.02 1.71
CA TYR A 33 15.72 -3.27 1.73
C TYR A 33 15.03 -3.28 0.36
N TYR A 34 15.80 -3.13 -0.71
CA TYR A 34 15.30 -3.18 -2.09
C TYR A 34 14.62 -4.51 -2.38
N LEU A 35 15.24 -5.63 -2.02
CA LEU A 35 14.67 -6.96 -2.23
C LEU A 35 13.38 -7.17 -1.44
N ILE A 36 13.33 -6.72 -0.19
CA ILE A 36 12.11 -6.80 0.62
C ILE A 36 10.98 -5.98 -0.03
N VAL A 37 11.22 -4.70 -0.33
CA VAL A 37 10.23 -3.82 -0.96
C VAL A 37 9.75 -4.41 -2.28
N LYS A 38 10.68 -4.94 -3.09
CA LYS A 38 10.35 -5.58 -4.37
C LYS A 38 9.43 -6.77 -4.16
N ASN A 39 9.81 -7.72 -3.30
CA ASN A 39 9.06 -8.95 -3.11
C ASN A 39 7.67 -8.68 -2.52
N VAL A 40 7.58 -7.80 -1.52
CA VAL A 40 6.30 -7.43 -0.89
C VAL A 40 5.39 -6.72 -1.89
N THR A 41 5.92 -5.76 -2.66
CA THR A 41 5.10 -5.04 -3.64
C THR A 41 4.68 -5.93 -4.81
N GLU A 42 5.56 -6.78 -5.34
CA GLU A 42 5.23 -7.71 -6.43
C GLU A 42 4.17 -8.73 -6.00
N SER A 43 4.29 -9.32 -4.79
CA SER A 43 3.29 -10.26 -4.26
C SER A 43 1.94 -9.59 -4.05
N THR A 44 1.92 -8.43 -3.37
CA THR A 44 0.66 -7.74 -3.06
C THR A 44 -0.02 -7.24 -4.33
N ILE A 45 0.73 -6.71 -5.30
CA ILE A 45 0.17 -6.30 -6.60
C ILE A 45 -0.43 -7.50 -7.33
N HIS A 46 0.21 -8.67 -7.28
CA HIS A 46 -0.33 -9.87 -7.89
C HIS A 46 -1.70 -10.22 -7.29
N GLU A 47 -1.82 -10.25 -5.97
CA GLU A 47 -3.06 -10.56 -5.24
C GLU A 47 -4.18 -9.52 -5.49
N ILE A 48 -3.83 -8.23 -5.53
CA ILE A 48 -4.77 -7.17 -5.92
C ILE A 48 -5.30 -7.45 -7.34
N MET A 49 -4.41 -7.79 -8.29
CA MET A 49 -4.81 -8.01 -9.68
C MET A 49 -5.63 -9.28 -9.89
N GLU A 50 -5.45 -10.31 -9.06
CA GLU A 50 -6.27 -11.51 -9.06
C GLU A 50 -7.70 -11.23 -8.58
N SER A 51 -7.84 -10.46 -7.50
CA SER A 51 -9.13 -10.13 -6.88
C SER A 51 -9.85 -8.91 -7.50
N ALA A 52 -9.17 -8.13 -8.35
CA ALA A 52 -9.65 -6.85 -8.86
C ALA A 52 -10.99 -6.95 -9.61
N LEU A 53 -11.12 -7.92 -10.52
CA LEU A 53 -12.32 -8.03 -11.36
C LEU A 53 -13.55 -8.44 -10.53
N GLU A 54 -13.39 -9.47 -9.70
CA GLU A 54 -14.45 -9.95 -8.81
C GLU A 54 -14.88 -8.86 -7.83
N THR A 55 -13.92 -8.12 -7.27
CA THR A 55 -14.23 -7.02 -6.35
C THR A 55 -14.96 -5.89 -7.05
N PHE A 56 -14.51 -5.52 -8.26
CA PHE A 56 -15.17 -4.51 -9.07
C PHE A 56 -16.62 -4.91 -9.38
N GLU A 57 -16.85 -6.12 -9.87
CA GLU A 57 -18.19 -6.63 -10.18
C GLU A 57 -19.08 -6.73 -8.94
N THR A 58 -18.53 -7.16 -7.81
CA THR A 58 -19.27 -7.27 -6.55
C THR A 58 -19.71 -5.90 -6.04
N ILE A 59 -18.78 -4.94 -5.96
CA ILE A 59 -19.10 -3.57 -5.53
C ILE A 59 -20.12 -2.97 -6.50
N HIS A 60 -19.93 -3.17 -7.80
CA HIS A 60 -20.84 -2.68 -8.82
C HIS A 60 -22.27 -3.24 -8.64
N GLN A 61 -22.41 -4.56 -8.46
CA GLN A 61 -23.71 -5.22 -8.22
C GLN A 61 -24.38 -4.74 -6.92
N LEU A 62 -23.60 -4.54 -5.84
CA LEU A 62 -24.14 -4.04 -4.58
C LEU A 62 -24.67 -2.61 -4.68
N GLN A 63 -24.09 -1.79 -5.56
CA GLN A 63 -24.55 -0.42 -5.79
C GLN A 63 -25.70 -0.33 -6.80
N LEU A 64 -25.81 -1.29 -7.72
CA LEU A 64 -26.87 -1.35 -8.71
C LEU A 64 -28.07 -2.16 -8.22
N SER A 65 -29.03 -1.49 -7.58
CA SER A 65 -30.40 -1.99 -7.46
C SER A 65 -31.14 -1.92 -8.82
N GLY A 66 -30.63 -2.62 -9.85
CA GLY A 66 -31.32 -2.83 -11.14
C GLY A 66 -31.19 -1.73 -12.20
N ARG A 67 -30.03 -1.08 -12.36
CA ARG A 67 -29.76 -0.15 -13.49
C ARG A 67 -28.45 -0.53 -14.20
N ASP A 68 -28.42 -0.48 -15.53
CA ASP A 68 -27.27 -0.89 -16.35
C ASP A 68 -26.20 0.21 -16.56
N ASP A 69 -26.27 1.31 -15.80
CA ASP A 69 -25.54 2.54 -16.11
C ASP A 69 -24.17 2.60 -15.41
N CYS A 70 -23.27 1.65 -15.70
CA CYS A 70 -21.85 1.86 -15.42
C CYS A 70 -21.21 2.71 -16.50
N ARG A 71 -20.52 3.77 -16.11
CA ARG A 71 -19.72 4.56 -17.06
C ARG A 71 -18.40 3.87 -17.38
N THR A 72 -17.82 3.17 -16.41
CA THR A 72 -16.47 2.60 -16.49
C THR A 72 -16.52 1.12 -16.86
N SER A 73 -15.76 0.71 -17.88
CA SER A 73 -15.62 -0.72 -18.17
C SER A 73 -14.68 -1.40 -17.17
N ALA A 74 -14.96 -2.66 -16.83
CA ALA A 74 -14.07 -3.46 -15.97
C ALA A 74 -12.65 -3.60 -16.55
N ASN A 75 -12.51 -3.54 -17.88
CA ASN A 75 -11.22 -3.54 -18.54
C ASN A 75 -10.45 -2.23 -18.32
N ASP A 76 -11.12 -1.07 -18.40
CA ASP A 76 -10.49 0.23 -18.14
C ASP A 76 -10.06 0.35 -16.68
N PHE A 77 -10.87 -0.16 -15.76
CA PHE A 77 -10.51 -0.30 -14.35
C PHE A 77 -9.24 -1.14 -14.20
N LYS A 78 -9.21 -2.37 -14.75
CA LYS A 78 -8.07 -3.29 -14.64
C LYS A 78 -6.79 -2.71 -15.23
N GLN A 79 -6.85 -2.05 -16.39
CA GLN A 79 -5.68 -1.46 -17.04
C GLN A 79 -5.14 -0.27 -16.25
N THR A 80 -6.01 0.62 -15.77
CA THR A 80 -5.63 1.76 -14.94
C THR A 80 -5.00 1.31 -13.63
N LEU A 81 -5.64 0.35 -12.96
CA LEU A 81 -5.14 -0.25 -11.72
C LEU A 81 -3.74 -0.84 -11.92
N LYS A 82 -3.56 -1.71 -12.93
CA LYS A 82 -2.26 -2.33 -13.23
C LYS A 82 -1.18 -1.29 -13.48
N LYS A 83 -1.47 -0.29 -14.31
CA LYS A 83 -0.53 0.79 -14.66
C LYS A 83 -0.09 1.55 -13.41
N GLN A 84 -1.04 1.96 -12.57
CA GLN A 84 -0.75 2.79 -11.41
C GLN A 84 -0.08 2.02 -10.26
N LEU A 85 -0.45 0.76 -10.04
CA LEU A 85 0.26 -0.12 -9.10
C LEU A 85 1.71 -0.36 -9.54
N SER A 86 1.93 -0.59 -10.85
CA SER A 86 3.28 -0.73 -11.40
C SER A 86 4.11 0.54 -11.22
N GLN A 87 3.48 1.71 -11.34
CA GLN A 87 4.14 3.00 -11.11
C GLN A 87 4.48 3.18 -9.62
N SER A 88 3.55 2.88 -8.72
CA SER A 88 3.75 2.97 -7.27
C SER A 88 4.87 2.05 -6.78
N SER A 89 4.97 0.83 -7.32
CA SER A 89 6.08 -0.09 -7.04
C SER A 89 7.43 0.49 -7.47
N LYS A 90 7.53 1.10 -8.66
CA LYS A 90 8.76 1.76 -9.10
C LYS A 90 9.14 2.95 -8.21
N GLU A 91 8.16 3.74 -7.78
CA GLU A 91 8.36 4.88 -6.88
C GLU A 91 8.88 4.41 -5.51
N LEU A 92 8.31 3.34 -4.95
CA LEU A 92 8.78 2.73 -3.72
C LEU A 92 10.23 2.23 -3.82
N LEU A 93 10.55 1.49 -4.88
CA LEU A 93 11.91 0.98 -5.11
C LEU A 93 12.92 2.11 -5.28
N ALA A 94 12.56 3.16 -6.02
CA ALA A 94 13.41 4.34 -6.21
C ALA A 94 13.63 5.14 -4.91
N ALA A 95 12.71 5.04 -3.95
CA ALA A 95 12.79 5.75 -2.68
C ALA A 95 13.65 5.04 -1.62
N VAL A 96 14.03 3.78 -1.82
CA VAL A 96 14.83 3.00 -0.84
C VAL A 96 16.15 3.69 -0.52
N ARG A 97 16.98 3.96 -1.54
CA ARG A 97 18.30 4.57 -1.34
C ARG A 97 18.21 5.97 -0.73
N PRO A 98 17.38 6.90 -1.25
CA PRO A 98 17.17 8.21 -0.61
C PRO A 98 16.73 8.11 0.86
N SER A 99 15.89 7.12 1.20
CA SER A 99 15.42 6.93 2.59
C SER A 99 16.56 6.49 3.51
N LEU A 100 17.46 5.61 3.04
CA LEU A 100 18.64 5.18 3.79
C LEU A 100 19.66 6.31 3.97
N GLU A 101 19.92 7.10 2.93
CA GLU A 101 20.84 8.25 2.98
C GLU A 101 20.39 9.31 4.00
N GLN A 102 19.07 9.51 4.17
CA GLN A 102 18.52 10.44 5.16
C GLN A 102 18.78 10.04 6.62
N VAL A 103 19.05 8.77 6.90
CA VAL A 103 19.26 8.24 8.26
C VAL A 103 20.69 7.79 8.52
N GLN A 104 21.52 7.69 7.48
CA GLN A 104 22.92 7.25 7.59
C GLN A 104 23.72 8.05 8.64
N ASN A 105 23.42 9.34 8.83
CA ASN A 105 24.14 10.21 9.76
C ASN A 105 23.49 10.28 11.16
N LYS A 106 22.39 9.56 11.42
CA LYS A 106 21.57 9.72 12.63
C LYS A 106 21.94 8.76 13.78
N ASN A 107 22.97 7.93 13.63
CA ASN A 107 23.38 6.93 14.63
C ASN A 107 22.19 6.11 15.18
N LEU A 108 21.26 5.73 14.30
CA LEU A 108 20.10 4.93 14.68
C LEU A 108 20.52 3.50 14.99
N ASN A 109 19.87 2.89 15.98
CA ASN A 109 19.91 1.44 16.10
C ASN A 109 19.09 0.77 14.98
N GLN A 110 19.21 -0.55 14.82
CA GLN A 110 18.57 -1.26 13.72
C GLN A 110 17.03 -1.21 13.79
N ASP A 111 16.44 -1.25 15.00
CA ASP A 111 14.99 -1.14 15.18
C ASP A 111 14.47 0.25 14.76
N GLU A 112 15.19 1.31 15.15
CA GLU A 112 14.90 2.68 14.75
C GLU A 112 15.05 2.89 13.24
N LEU A 113 16.06 2.26 12.63
CA LEU A 113 16.25 2.25 11.19
C LEU A 113 15.09 1.58 10.47
N ASN A 114 14.70 0.37 10.90
CA ASN A 114 13.57 -0.38 10.33
C ASN A 114 12.27 0.42 10.44
N GLN A 115 11.99 0.99 11.62
CA GLN A 115 10.81 1.84 11.83
C GLN A 115 10.83 3.07 10.92
N HIS A 116 12.00 3.71 10.76
CA HIS A 116 12.13 4.84 9.87
C HIS A 116 11.88 4.45 8.40
N MET A 117 12.47 3.36 7.94
CA MET A 117 12.31 2.85 6.58
C MET A 117 10.86 2.46 6.29
N SER A 118 10.21 1.75 7.21
CA SER A 118 8.80 1.40 7.13
C SER A 118 7.93 2.66 7.05
N HIS A 119 8.18 3.65 7.91
CA HIS A 119 7.40 4.89 7.90
C HIS A 119 7.61 5.71 6.63
N GLN A 120 8.86 5.91 6.17
CA GLN A 120 9.14 6.67 4.95
C GLN A 120 8.52 6.01 3.73
N LEU A 121 8.70 4.69 3.56
CA LEU A 121 8.20 4.00 2.39
C LEU A 121 6.68 3.81 2.44
N GLY A 122 6.12 3.43 3.58
CA GLY A 122 4.68 3.21 3.73
C GLY A 122 3.87 4.50 3.78
N VAL A 123 4.21 5.43 4.68
CA VAL A 123 3.38 6.61 4.92
C VAL A 123 3.70 7.74 3.93
N THR A 124 4.99 8.01 3.68
CA THR A 124 5.39 9.16 2.85
C THR A 124 5.33 8.83 1.36
N VAL A 125 5.89 7.69 0.94
CA VAL A 125 6.02 7.34 -0.48
C VAL A 125 4.77 6.66 -1.00
N LEU A 126 4.30 5.59 -0.34
CA LEU A 126 3.10 4.88 -0.78
C LEU A 126 1.83 5.67 -0.50
N ASN A 127 1.67 6.18 0.72
CA ASN A 127 0.46 6.88 1.20
C ASN A 127 -0.84 6.17 0.71
N PRO A 128 -1.23 5.06 1.36
CA PRO A 128 -2.29 4.18 0.89
C PRO A 128 -3.59 4.90 0.51
N ALA A 129 -4.03 5.86 1.33
CA ALA A 129 -5.26 6.59 1.11
C ALA A 129 -5.19 7.50 -0.13
N GLU A 130 -4.10 8.26 -0.28
CA GLU A 130 -3.90 9.17 -1.42
C GLU A 130 -3.67 8.39 -2.72
N THR A 131 -2.86 7.32 -2.67
CA THR A 131 -2.62 6.48 -3.84
C THR A 131 -3.90 5.78 -4.29
N ALA A 132 -4.69 5.22 -3.37
CA ALA A 132 -5.99 4.66 -3.70
C ALA A 132 -6.91 5.71 -4.33
N HIS A 133 -7.00 6.91 -3.74
CA HIS A 133 -7.80 8.00 -4.27
C HIS A 133 -7.38 8.38 -5.70
N ARG A 134 -6.08 8.57 -5.94
CA ARG A 134 -5.51 8.90 -7.26
C ARG A 134 -5.84 7.84 -8.31
N ILE A 135 -5.69 6.56 -7.96
CA ILE A 135 -5.98 5.44 -8.87
C ILE A 135 -7.45 5.44 -9.27
N ILE A 136 -8.34 5.50 -8.27
CA ILE A 136 -9.78 5.46 -8.52
C ILE A 136 -10.24 6.74 -9.25
N ALA A 137 -9.69 7.91 -8.90
CA ALA A 137 -9.98 9.13 -9.64
C ALA A 137 -9.60 9.01 -11.13
N GLU A 138 -8.46 8.41 -11.48
CA GLU A 138 -8.08 8.20 -12.88
C GLU A 138 -9.08 7.28 -13.61
N VAL A 139 -9.56 6.23 -12.95
CA VAL A 139 -10.59 5.32 -13.50
C VAL A 139 -11.85 6.09 -13.93
N TYR A 140 -12.34 7.01 -13.11
CA TYR A 140 -13.58 7.75 -13.39
C TYR A 140 -13.37 9.07 -14.16
N VAL A 141 -12.17 9.66 -14.18
CA VAL A 141 -11.86 10.90 -14.93
C VAL A 141 -11.91 10.68 -16.44
N HIS A 142 -11.59 9.47 -16.93
CA HIS A 142 -11.63 9.17 -18.36
C HIS A 142 -13.04 9.30 -18.99
N HIS A 143 -14.10 9.22 -18.18
CA HIS A 143 -15.50 9.32 -18.64
C HIS A 143 -16.08 10.74 -18.65
N ASN A 144 -15.38 11.72 -18.06
CA ASN A 144 -15.82 13.12 -17.97
C ASN A 144 -14.98 14.08 -18.83
N LYS A 145 -14.39 13.60 -19.95
CA LYS A 145 -13.59 14.41 -20.89
C LYS A 145 -14.37 15.49 -21.67
N GLY A 146 -15.64 15.74 -21.34
CA GLY A 146 -16.37 16.91 -21.78
C GLY A 146 -16.23 18.03 -20.75
N THR A 147 -15.63 19.15 -21.13
CA THR A 147 -15.59 20.43 -20.40
C THR A 147 -16.99 20.99 -20.16
N GLN A 148 -17.76 20.33 -19.30
CA GLN A 148 -19.05 20.83 -18.86
C GLN A 148 -18.82 21.78 -17.69
N SER A 149 -19.16 23.05 -17.91
CA SER A 149 -19.17 24.08 -16.88
C SER A 149 -19.84 23.57 -15.61
N THR A 150 -19.26 23.88 -14.44
CA THR A 150 -19.83 23.55 -13.11
C THR A 150 -21.29 23.98 -13.01
N VAL A 151 -21.66 25.10 -13.63
CA VAL A 151 -23.04 25.60 -13.67
C VAL A 151 -23.96 24.64 -14.43
N TRP A 152 -23.49 24.06 -15.54
CA TRP A 152 -24.26 23.09 -16.32
C TRP A 152 -24.46 21.78 -15.54
N LYS A 153 -23.44 21.33 -14.81
CA LYS A 153 -23.56 20.18 -13.90
C LYS A 153 -24.61 20.45 -12.83
N ILE A 154 -24.55 21.60 -12.15
CA ILE A 154 -25.54 21.97 -11.11
C ILE A 154 -26.95 22.03 -11.71
N PHE A 155 -27.12 22.67 -12.87
CA PHE A 155 -28.42 22.73 -13.56
C PHE A 155 -28.94 21.32 -13.89
N ARG A 156 -28.08 20.43 -14.40
CA ARG A 156 -28.46 19.06 -14.71
C ARG A 156 -28.80 18.25 -13.46
N MET A 157 -28.14 18.47 -12.32
CA MET A 157 -28.53 17.81 -11.05
C MET A 157 -29.96 18.18 -10.66
N LEU A 158 -30.36 19.43 -10.88
CA LEU A 158 -31.68 19.94 -10.49
C LEU A 158 -32.81 19.45 -11.41
N VAL A 159 -32.49 19.15 -12.68
CA VAL A 159 -33.50 18.83 -13.71
C VAL A 159 -33.56 17.34 -14.02
N ASP A 160 -32.45 16.62 -13.84
CA ASP A 160 -32.30 15.22 -14.23
C ASP A 160 -32.03 14.35 -13.00
N LYS A 161 -33.12 13.79 -12.44
CA LYS A 161 -33.04 12.88 -11.28
C LYS A 161 -32.25 11.62 -11.61
N GLN A 162 -32.37 11.08 -12.83
CA GLN A 162 -31.63 9.88 -13.24
C GLN A 162 -30.12 10.14 -13.24
N TRP A 163 -29.71 11.32 -13.71
CA TRP A 163 -28.32 11.72 -13.68
C TRP A 163 -27.77 11.93 -12.26
N THR A 164 -28.58 12.48 -11.35
CA THR A 164 -28.19 12.63 -9.94
C THR A 164 -28.04 11.29 -9.24
N ASP A 165 -29.00 10.37 -9.45
CA ASP A 165 -28.91 9.00 -8.93
C ASP A 165 -27.63 8.31 -9.44
N MET A 166 -27.36 8.41 -10.74
CA MET A 166 -26.16 7.83 -11.38
C MET A 166 -24.86 8.41 -10.79
N LEU A 167 -24.78 9.72 -10.56
CA LEU A 167 -23.61 10.33 -9.91
C LEU A 167 -23.42 9.85 -8.47
N GLN A 168 -24.51 9.69 -7.72
CA GLN A 168 -24.42 9.18 -6.35
C GLN A 168 -23.95 7.72 -6.33
N HIS A 169 -24.42 6.89 -7.28
CA HIS A 169 -23.95 5.51 -7.43
C HIS A 169 -22.46 5.47 -7.79
N GLU A 170 -22.01 6.29 -8.75
CA GLU A 170 -20.60 6.40 -9.13
C GLU A 170 -19.73 6.82 -7.94
N ALA A 171 -20.20 7.78 -7.13
CA ALA A 171 -19.50 8.21 -5.92
C ALA A 171 -19.40 7.11 -4.85
N ASN A 172 -20.48 6.34 -4.64
CA ASN A 172 -20.48 5.23 -3.69
C ASN A 172 -19.56 4.09 -4.16
N GLU A 173 -19.62 3.73 -5.44
CA GLU A 173 -18.76 2.71 -6.07
C GLU A 173 -17.29 3.10 -5.95
N SER A 174 -16.96 4.33 -6.35
CA SER A 174 -15.63 4.92 -6.23
C SER A 174 -15.13 4.90 -4.78
N SER A 175 -15.96 5.30 -3.82
CA SER A 175 -15.59 5.25 -2.39
C SER A 175 -15.34 3.83 -1.90
N ALA A 176 -16.12 2.85 -2.34
CA ALA A 176 -15.95 1.45 -1.95
C ALA A 176 -14.68 0.84 -2.56
N LEU A 177 -14.42 1.10 -3.84
CA LEU A 177 -13.18 0.68 -4.51
C LEU A 177 -11.95 1.36 -3.90
N GLN A 178 -12.06 2.64 -3.52
CA GLN A 178 -11.01 3.35 -2.82
C GLN A 178 -10.71 2.71 -1.46
N ALA A 179 -11.74 2.35 -0.69
CA ALA A 179 -11.56 1.70 0.60
C ALA A 179 -10.90 0.32 0.46
N TRP A 180 -11.36 -0.49 -0.50
CA TRP A 180 -10.75 -1.78 -0.82
C TRP A 180 -9.28 -1.64 -1.20
N LEU A 181 -8.96 -0.75 -2.13
CA LEU A 181 -7.58 -0.54 -2.57
C LEU A 181 -6.71 0.02 -1.46
N SER A 182 -7.23 0.96 -0.66
CA SER A 182 -6.49 1.50 0.48
C SER A 182 -6.15 0.41 1.50
N SER A 183 -7.04 -0.57 1.72
CA SER A 183 -6.75 -1.71 2.60
C SER A 183 -5.55 -2.50 2.10
N TRP A 184 -5.54 -2.87 0.82
CA TRP A 184 -4.41 -3.59 0.22
C TRP A 184 -3.10 -2.82 0.26
N LEU A 185 -3.14 -1.50 0.00
CA LEU A 185 -1.94 -0.67 0.06
C LEU A 185 -1.43 -0.51 1.49
N THR A 186 -2.32 -0.50 2.49
CA THR A 186 -1.93 -0.57 3.90
C THR A 186 -1.28 -1.92 4.24
N ASP A 187 -1.72 -3.02 3.63
CA ASP A 187 -1.07 -4.32 3.84
C ASP A 187 0.38 -4.32 3.35
N ILE A 188 0.71 -3.62 2.26
CA ILE A 188 2.11 -3.42 1.83
C ILE A 188 2.93 -2.79 2.96
N GLU A 189 2.43 -1.72 3.60
CA GLU A 189 3.12 -1.06 4.72
C GLU A 189 3.35 -2.01 5.89
N VAL A 190 2.31 -2.75 6.29
CA VAL A 190 2.35 -3.67 7.43
C VAL A 190 3.32 -4.83 7.16
N VAL A 191 3.23 -5.45 5.99
CA VAL A 191 4.11 -6.57 5.61
C VAL A 191 5.55 -6.10 5.47
N MET A 192 5.81 -4.94 4.83
CA MET A 192 7.16 -4.37 4.77
C MET A 192 7.76 -4.17 6.16
N LYS A 193 6.98 -3.66 7.11
CA LYS A 193 7.43 -3.48 8.49
C LYS A 193 7.86 -4.80 9.12
N VAL A 194 7.03 -5.84 9.00
CA VAL A 194 7.33 -7.17 9.52
C VAL A 194 8.59 -7.76 8.87
N GLU A 195 8.72 -7.64 7.55
CA GLU A 195 9.90 -8.14 6.83
C GLU A 195 11.19 -7.39 7.18
N PHE A 196 11.11 -6.07 7.42
CA PHE A 196 12.25 -5.30 7.93
C PHE A 196 12.65 -5.76 9.34
N ASP A 197 11.68 -6.00 10.21
CA ASP A 197 11.93 -6.49 11.57
C ASP A 197 12.47 -7.93 11.56
N ASN A 198 12.02 -8.79 10.65
CA ASN A 198 12.55 -10.15 10.50
C ASN A 198 14.01 -10.18 10.07
N ARG A 199 14.54 -9.13 9.44
CA ARG A 199 15.98 -8.98 9.16
C ARG A 199 16.83 -8.93 10.43
N LEU A 200 16.24 -8.71 11.61
CA LEU A 200 16.92 -8.68 12.91
C LEU A 200 17.31 -10.07 13.45
N HIS A 201 16.79 -11.16 12.87
CA HIS A 201 16.92 -12.52 13.37
C HIS A 201 17.55 -13.48 12.36
#